data_AF-A0A183I3K9-F1
#
_entry.id   AF-A0A183I3K9-F1
#
_cell.length_a   1.000
_cell.length_b   1.000
_cell.length_c   1.000
_cell.angle_alpha   90.00
_cell.angle_beta   90.00
_cell.angle_gamma   90.00
#
_symmetry.space_group_name_H-M   'P 1'
#
loop_
_entity.id
_entity.type
_entity.pdbx_description
1 polymer ?
#
loop_
_entity_poly.entity_id
_entity_poly.type
_entity_poly.pdbx_seq_one_letter_code
_entity_poly.pdbx_strand_id
1 'polypeptide(L)' 'MSCPTLVVVTILLQVTLVENLDCFTGRLDFGLMFAECSSSINYCVKATSIDPECGRVIDKGCDMENFCHVS' A
#
# COMPACT_ATOMS: atom_id res chain seq x y z
N MET A 1 -48.46 1.48 32.06
CA MET A 1 -47.29 0.58 32.13
C MET A 1 -46.62 0.62 30.76
N SER A 2 -45.47 1.27 30.65
CA SER A 2 -44.70 1.39 29.40
C SER A 2 -43.53 0.42 29.46
N CYS A 3 -43.50 -0.56 28.56
CA CYS A 3 -42.40 -1.52 28.46
C CYS A 3 -41.16 -0.83 27.87
N PRO A 4 -39.97 -0.99 28.47
CA PRO A 4 -38.73 -0.49 27.88
C PRO A 4 -38.40 -1.30 26.62
N THR A 5 -38.24 -0.61 25.49
CA THR A 5 -37.77 -1.20 24.24
C THR A 5 -36.26 -1.30 24.28
N LEU A 6 -35.73 -2.52 24.22
CA LEU A 6 -34.30 -2.77 24.09
C LEU A 6 -33.89 -2.51 22.63
N VAL A 7 -33.18 -1.41 22.37
CA VAL A 7 -32.58 -1.13 21.06
C VAL A 7 -31.17 -1.70 21.06
N VAL A 8 -30.99 -2.86 20.44
CA VAL A 8 -29.68 -3.48 20.26
C VAL A 8 -29.05 -2.89 19.00
N VAL A 9 -28.07 -2.01 19.18
CA VAL A 9 -27.26 -1.45 18.09
C VAL A 9 -26.06 -2.35 17.88
N THR A 10 -26.16 -3.28 16.92
CA THR A 10 -25.03 -4.10 16.48
C THR A 10 -24.13 -3.27 15.57
N ILE A 11 -23.00 -2.82 16.08
CA ILE A 11 -21.94 -2.20 15.28
C ILE A 11 -21.20 -3.33 14.57
N LEU A 12 -21.46 -3.51 13.28
CA LEU A 12 -20.69 -4.39 12.41
C LEU A 12 -19.31 -3.76 12.17
N LEU A 13 -18.30 -4.20 12.91
CA LEU A 13 -16.90 -3.85 12.65
C LEU A 13 -16.49 -4.58 11.36
N GLN A 14 -16.50 -3.87 10.22
CA GLN A 14 -15.94 -4.40 8.98
C GLN A 14 -14.41 -4.40 9.10
N VAL A 15 -13.86 -5.53 9.54
CA VAL A 15 -12.43 -5.81 9.41
C VAL A 15 -12.21 -6.22 7.97
N THR A 16 -11.90 -5.26 7.11
CA THR A 16 -11.39 -5.58 5.77
C THR A 16 -10.02 -6.21 5.98
N LEU A 17 -9.94 -7.53 5.77
CA LEU A 17 -8.65 -8.20 5.67
C LEU A 17 -7.97 -7.62 4.43
N VAL A 18 -7.05 -6.67 4.61
CA VAL A 18 -6.22 -6.15 3.52
C VAL A 18 -5.17 -7.22 3.26
N GLU A 19 -5.54 -8.23 2.46
CA GLU A 19 -4.66 -9.36 2.11
C GLU A 19 -3.51 -8.94 1.18
N ASN A 20 -3.59 -7.74 0.61
CA ASN A 20 -2.66 -7.23 -0.40
C ASN A 20 -1.97 -5.96 0.11
N LEU A 21 -0.65 -5.90 -0.06
CA LEU A 21 0.13 -4.73 0.32
C LEU A 21 -0.20 -3.56 -0.63
N ASP A 22 -0.60 -2.41 -0.10
CA ASP A 22 -0.76 -1.20 -0.92
C ASP A 22 0.51 -0.34 -0.88
N CYS A 23 1.03 0.02 -2.06
CA CYS A 23 2.26 0.80 -2.20
C CYS A 23 2.06 2.03 -3.09
N PHE A 24 2.90 3.06 -2.87
CA PHE A 24 3.08 4.09 -3.88
C PHE A 24 3.82 3.51 -5.08
N THR A 25 3.25 3.68 -6.26
CA THR A 25 3.82 3.22 -7.53
C THR A 25 4.03 4.42 -8.47
N GLY A 26 5.07 4.33 -9.29
CA GLY A 26 5.43 5.35 -10.28
C GLY A 26 6.75 6.04 -9.99
N ARG A 27 7.02 7.10 -10.76
CA ARG A 27 8.28 7.83 -10.73
C ARG A 27 8.13 9.14 -9.96
N LEU A 28 9.04 9.39 -9.03
CA LEU A 28 9.10 10.66 -8.31
C LEU A 28 9.24 11.82 -9.31
N ASP A 29 8.52 12.90 -9.08
CA ASP A 29 8.42 14.09 -9.95
C ASP A 29 7.60 13.93 -11.25
N PHE A 30 7.19 12.71 -11.61
CA PHE A 30 6.28 12.44 -12.74
C PHE A 30 4.87 12.01 -12.30
N GLY A 31 4.67 11.87 -10.98
CA GLY A 31 3.41 11.47 -10.37
C GLY A 31 3.52 10.12 -9.69
N LEU A 32 2.96 10.04 -8.49
CA LEU A 32 2.84 8.80 -7.73
C LEU A 32 1.36 8.47 -7.56
N MET A 33 1.03 7.20 -7.70
CA MET A 33 -0.30 6.67 -7.43
C MET A 33 -0.24 5.63 -6.32
N PHE A 34 -1.27 5.58 -5.49
CA PHE A 34 -1.42 4.52 -4.51
C PHE A 34 -2.10 3.33 -5.20
N ALA A 35 -1.43 2.18 -5.23
CA ALA A 35 -1.92 1.00 -5.93
C ALA A 35 -1.72 -0.25 -5.08
N GLU A 36 -2.70 -1.14 -5.19
CA GLU A 36 -2.70 -2.45 -4.57
C GLU A 36 -1.71 -3.36 -5.30
N CYS A 37 -0.77 -3.96 -4.56
CA CYS A 37 0.16 -4.92 -5.10
C CYS A 37 -0.50 -6.28 -5.30
N SER A 38 0.08 -7.12 -6.16
CA SER A 38 -0.32 -8.54 -6.25
C SER A 38 -0.17 -9.22 -4.89
N SER A 39 -1.05 -10.18 -4.58
CA SER A 39 -1.09 -10.92 -3.31
C SER A 39 0.20 -11.68 -2.96
N SER A 40 1.07 -11.91 -3.95
CA SER A 40 2.38 -12.54 -3.78
C SER A 40 3.49 -11.57 -3.35
N ILE A 41 3.19 -10.26 -3.26
CA ILE A 41 4.15 -9.20 -3.00
C ILE A 41 4.06 -8.76 -1.53
N ASN A 42 5.21 -8.74 -0.86
CA ASN A 42 5.30 -8.43 0.57
C ASN A 42 6.08 -7.16 0.87
N TYR A 43 6.62 -6.46 -0.14
CA TYR A 43 7.46 -5.28 0.07
C TYR A 43 7.12 -4.12 -0.87
N CYS A 44 7.08 -2.92 -0.29
CA CYS A 44 7.14 -1.68 -1.06
C CYS A 44 8.60 -1.30 -1.26
N VAL A 45 8.99 -1.04 -2.51
CA VAL A 45 10.36 -0.72 -2.87
C VAL A 45 10.52 0.71 -3.37
N LYS A 46 11.73 1.23 -3.22
CA LYS A 46 12.19 2.50 -3.78
C LYS A 46 13.53 2.27 -4.46
N ALA A 47 13.55 2.25 -5.78
CA ALA A 47 14.76 2.20 -6.56
C ALA A 47 15.26 3.62 -6.84
N THR A 48 16.57 3.85 -6.75
CA THR A 48 17.19 5.09 -7.21
C THR A 48 18.22 4.72 -8.27
N SER A 49 18.07 5.28 -9.47
CA SER A 49 18.98 5.09 -10.59
C SER A 49 19.52 6.44 -11.06
N ILE A 50 20.58 6.41 -11.87
CA ILE A 50 21.09 7.59 -12.57
C ILE A 50 20.81 7.36 -14.05
N ASP A 51 19.88 8.14 -14.59
CA ASP A 51 19.60 8.23 -16.01
C ASP A 51 20.50 9.32 -16.62
N PRO A 52 21.17 9.06 -17.76
CA PRO A 52 22.10 10.01 -18.35
C PRO A 52 21.42 11.29 -18.88
N GLU A 53 20.13 11.26 -19.17
CA GLU A 53 19.37 12.41 -19.68
C GLU A 53 18.61 13.13 -18.55
N CYS A 54 18.04 12.36 -17.63
CA CYS A 54 17.16 12.86 -16.56
C CYS A 54 17.87 13.04 -15.21
N GLY A 55 19.13 12.60 -15.09
CA GLY A 55 19.88 12.63 -13.84
C GLY A 55 19.38 11.59 -12.84
N ARG A 56 19.24 11.98 -11.58
CA ARG A 56 18.79 11.05 -10.53
C ARG A 56 17.30 10.74 -10.72
N VAL A 57 16.98 9.47 -10.96
CA VAL A 57 15.62 8.97 -11.07
C VAL A 57 15.28 8.15 -9.82
N ILE A 58 14.07 8.33 -9.30
CA ILE A 58 13.56 7.58 -8.16
C ILE A 58 12.24 6.93 -8.56
N ASP A 59 12.23 5.60 -8.66
CA ASP A 59 11.04 4.81 -8.95
C ASP A 59 10.56 4.12 -7.68
N LYS A 60 9.24 4.03 -7.51
CA LYS A 60 8.58 3.36 -6.39
C LYS A 60 7.65 2.27 -6.92
N GLY A 61 7.52 1.17 -6.17
CA GLY A 61 6.72 0.05 -6.62
C GLY A 61 6.53 -1.05 -5.59
N CYS A 62 5.98 -2.15 -6.07
CA CYS A 62 5.77 -3.41 -5.38
C CYS A 62 6.86 -4.39 -5.79
N ASP A 63 7.49 -5.09 -4.86
CA ASP A 63 8.45 -6.16 -5.18
C ASP A 63 8.30 -7.38 -4.26
N MET A 64 8.60 -8.55 -4.83
CA MET A 64 8.57 -9.82 -4.11
C MET A 64 9.78 -9.98 -3.19
N GLU A 65 10.92 -9.40 -3.59
CA GLU A 65 12.16 -9.45 -2.84
C GLU A 65 12.46 -8.10 -2.18
N ASN A 66 12.97 -8.15 -0.95
CA ASN A 66 13.46 -6.95 -0.29
C ASN A 66 14.90 -6.66 -0.73
N PHE A 67 15.06 -6.10 -1.93
CA PHE A 67 16.36 -5.66 -2.45
C PHE A 67 17.06 -4.61 -1.56
N CYS A 68 16.31 -3.93 -0.67
CA CYS A 68 16.86 -2.96 0.28
C CYS A 68 17.40 -3.60 1.56
N HIS A 69 17.10 -4.88 1.83
CA HIS A 69 17.61 -5.61 2.98
C HIS A 69 18.96 -6.26 2.63
N VAL A 70 19.95 -5.41 2.36
CA VAL A 70 21.34 -5.86 2.30
C VAL A 70 21.82 -5.96 3.75
N SER A 71 21.98 -7.20 4.23
CA SER A 71 22.49 -7.56 5.55
C SER A 71 23.96 -7.18 5.73
#